data_AF-A0A6G1JDR0-F1
#
_entry.id   AF-A0A6G1JDR0-F1
#
_cell.length_a   1.000
_cell.length_b   1.000
_cell.length_c   1.000
_cell.angle_alpha   90.00
_cell.angle_beta   90.00
_cell.angle_gamma   90.00
#
_symmetry.space_group_name_H-M   'P 1'
#
loop_
_entity.id
_entity.type
_entity.pdbx_description
1 polymer ?
#
loop_
_entity_poly.entity_id
_entity_poly.type
_entity_poly.pdbx_seq_one_letter_code
_entity_poly.pdbx_strand_id
1 'polypeptide(L)'
;MVPLGMYELLARNHWNVVKDNPELQGGLYSAAIAAGEKLAARWGRFGFYWSFSAWVPAVFLPAPFNIAFGIMDGVVAGYIAFATHLLAAYSPTSIKSCRGTGAHDFQLPPGANESFFDAAARLNASATDSFHMCKSFVQEWQYGVALSTIYGLISFLNVTFCIYACLNLYRDSQRNNTPLWKSFLHSTHTFSKIVGFVLFAVVYYAWALLFRFLPVSIKSRVRFARRYGLKAGQGLGEKSEMQMKALKKKFDRGGEKRIYEVKNNGEPTGLAEFLGIYDMLISVVEHLHYVDVVNLGLVSRSVRAAILPNDAYAQRMVHFKMYTCHRKSKKECWVCLNQVCKVKMRIPPRCQANKPMLPPGRLPPILHKLLLYSGPATHQHRQHKPRLRPAQLQVRTGNTNAKHLSAMVARHHLLY
;
A
#
# COMPACT_ATOMS: atom_id res chain seq x y z
N MET A 1 12.26 -12.60 -18.90
CA MET A 1 12.00 -13.99 -19.34
C MET A 1 11.89 -14.12 -20.86
N VAL A 2 10.98 -13.40 -21.54
CA VAL A 2 10.82 -13.52 -23.01
C VAL A 2 12.14 -13.35 -23.79
N PRO A 3 12.98 -12.33 -23.54
CA PRO A 3 14.25 -12.17 -24.28
C PRO A 3 15.21 -13.34 -24.08
N LEU A 4 15.22 -13.93 -22.88
CA LEU A 4 16.08 -15.07 -22.55
C LEU A 4 15.60 -16.37 -23.20
N GLY A 5 14.27 -16.54 -23.33
CA GLY A 5 13.70 -17.66 -24.09
C GLY A 5 14.00 -17.55 -25.59
N MET A 6 13.94 -16.34 -26.16
CA MET A 6 14.34 -16.12 -27.56
C MET A 6 15.83 -16.39 -27.77
N TYR A 7 16.69 -15.94 -26.83
CA TYR A 7 18.12 -16.24 -26.86
C TYR A 7 18.41 -17.74 -26.76
N GLU A 8 17.79 -18.47 -25.82
CA GLU A 8 17.95 -19.93 -25.70
C GLU A 8 17.53 -20.66 -26.97
N LEU A 9 16.41 -20.25 -27.58
CA LEU A 9 15.93 -20.88 -28.80
C LEU A 9 16.91 -20.67 -29.97
N LEU A 10 17.41 -19.45 -30.16
CA LEU A 10 18.39 -19.13 -31.21
C LEU A 10 19.71 -19.89 -30.98
N ALA A 11 20.30 -19.75 -29.79
CA ALA A 11 21.55 -20.40 -29.43
C ALA A 11 21.47 -21.93 -29.55
N ARG A 12 20.34 -22.52 -29.15
CA ARG A 12 20.12 -23.97 -29.30
C ARG A 12 20.04 -24.39 -30.76
N ASN A 13 19.35 -23.62 -31.60
CA ASN A 13 19.23 -23.93 -33.02
C ASN A 13 20.59 -23.81 -33.73
N HIS A 14 21.36 -22.75 -33.47
CA HIS A 14 22.69 -22.58 -34.04
C HIS A 14 23.67 -23.65 -33.54
N TRP A 15 23.64 -23.96 -32.23
CA TRP A 15 24.45 -25.06 -31.70
C TRP A 15 24.11 -26.41 -32.32
N ASN A 16 22.83 -26.71 -32.58
CA ASN A 16 22.47 -27.96 -33.25
C ASN A 16 23.02 -28.01 -34.69
N VAL A 17 22.93 -26.91 -35.44
CA VAL A 17 23.52 -26.82 -36.80
C VAL A 17 25.03 -27.06 -36.76
N VAL A 18 25.75 -26.42 -35.83
CA VAL A 18 27.21 -26.59 -35.71
C VAL A 18 27.56 -27.99 -35.19
N LYS A 19 26.79 -28.53 -34.23
CA LYS A 19 27.04 -29.84 -33.61
C LYS A 19 26.80 -30.99 -34.57
N ASP A 20 25.80 -30.90 -35.43
CA ASP A 20 25.43 -31.98 -36.34
C ASP A 20 26.33 -32.02 -37.60
N ASN A 21 27.11 -30.96 -37.84
CA ASN A 21 27.98 -30.82 -39.00
C ASN A 21 29.46 -30.67 -38.59
N PRO A 22 30.29 -31.72 -38.68
CA PRO A 22 31.70 -31.68 -38.24
C PRO A 22 32.53 -30.67 -39.04
N GLU A 23 32.16 -30.38 -40.29
CA GLU A 23 32.79 -29.35 -41.14
C GLU A 23 32.79 -27.96 -40.49
N LEU A 24 31.78 -27.65 -39.67
CA LEU A 24 31.63 -26.38 -38.96
C LEU A 24 32.36 -26.34 -37.61
N GLN A 25 32.82 -27.49 -37.08
CA GLN A 25 33.43 -27.59 -35.74
C GLN A 25 34.96 -27.40 -35.75
N GLY A 26 35.59 -27.60 -36.89
CA GLY A 26 37.03 -27.46 -37.06
C GLY A 26 37.44 -27.87 -38.47
N GLY A 27 38.51 -27.26 -38.98
CA GLY A 27 38.96 -27.43 -40.37
C GLY A 27 39.21 -26.06 -41.00
N LEU A 28 38.40 -25.70 -41.99
CA LEU A 28 38.46 -24.38 -42.65
C LEU A 28 37.98 -23.24 -41.73
N TYR A 29 37.11 -23.54 -40.77
CA TYR A 29 36.54 -22.57 -39.83
C TYR A 29 37.18 -22.64 -38.44
N SER A 30 37.11 -21.53 -37.71
CA SER A 30 37.67 -21.43 -36.36
C SER A 30 36.93 -22.33 -35.36
N ALA A 31 37.66 -23.18 -34.64
CA ALA A 31 37.11 -23.99 -33.54
C ALA A 31 36.47 -23.15 -32.42
N ALA A 32 36.77 -21.85 -32.37
CA ALA A 32 36.13 -20.91 -31.45
C ALA A 32 34.62 -20.78 -31.69
N ILE A 33 34.14 -21.02 -32.92
CA ILE A 33 32.71 -21.00 -33.26
C ILE A 33 31.97 -22.08 -32.48
N ALA A 34 32.41 -23.33 -32.59
CA ALA A 34 31.81 -24.44 -31.86
C ALA A 34 31.89 -24.25 -30.34
N ALA A 35 33.00 -23.69 -29.83
CA ALA A 35 33.13 -23.39 -28.41
C ALA A 35 32.14 -22.29 -27.95
N GLY A 36 32.01 -21.21 -28.73
CA GLY A 36 31.11 -20.09 -28.47
C GLY A 36 29.64 -20.52 -28.47
N GLU A 37 29.19 -21.19 -29.52
CA GLU A 37 27.80 -21.69 -29.67
C GLU A 37 27.44 -22.69 -28.56
N LYS A 38 28.33 -23.63 -28.25
CA LYS A 38 28.11 -24.60 -27.17
C LYS A 38 27.94 -23.90 -25.82
N LEU A 39 28.75 -22.87 -25.57
CA LEU A 39 28.69 -22.10 -24.34
C LEU A 39 27.39 -21.27 -24.28
N ALA A 40 27.04 -20.60 -25.37
CA ALA A 40 25.83 -19.80 -25.51
C ALA A 40 24.57 -20.65 -25.29
N ALA A 41 24.45 -21.81 -25.92
CA ALA A 41 23.33 -22.73 -25.77
C ALA A 41 23.22 -23.26 -24.33
N ARG A 42 24.34 -23.66 -23.71
CA ARG A 42 24.36 -24.20 -22.35
C ARG A 42 23.94 -23.14 -21.31
N TRP A 43 24.53 -21.96 -21.37
CA TRP A 43 24.24 -20.89 -20.42
C TRP A 43 22.94 -20.15 -20.69
N GLY A 44 22.51 -20.05 -21.95
CA GLY A 44 21.17 -19.60 -22.31
C GLY A 44 20.09 -20.49 -21.69
N ARG A 45 20.24 -21.82 -21.83
CA ARG A 45 19.34 -22.80 -21.20
C ARG A 45 19.37 -22.73 -19.68
N PHE A 46 20.56 -22.76 -19.08
CA PHE A 46 20.69 -22.64 -17.62
C PHE A 46 20.07 -21.35 -17.10
N GLY A 47 20.39 -20.21 -17.72
CA GLY A 47 19.86 -18.90 -17.35
C GLY A 47 18.34 -18.87 -17.42
N PHE A 48 17.72 -19.48 -18.45
CA PHE A 48 16.27 -19.56 -18.59
C PHE A 48 15.61 -20.28 -17.40
N TYR A 49 16.05 -21.50 -17.09
CA TYR A 49 15.50 -22.28 -15.96
C TYR A 49 15.85 -21.69 -14.59
N TRP A 50 17.05 -21.11 -14.46
CA TRP A 50 17.48 -20.39 -13.26
C TRP A 50 16.54 -19.22 -12.99
N SER A 51 16.25 -18.40 -14.01
CA SER A 51 15.37 -17.23 -13.85
C SER A 51 13.96 -17.62 -13.44
N PHE A 52 13.44 -18.73 -13.97
CA PHE A 52 12.14 -19.27 -13.57
C PHE A 52 12.16 -19.76 -12.11
N SER A 53 13.20 -20.49 -11.74
CA SER A 53 13.37 -21.05 -10.39
C SER A 53 13.64 -19.98 -9.33
N ALA A 54 14.41 -18.95 -9.66
CA ALA A 54 14.83 -17.89 -8.75
C ALA A 54 13.71 -16.86 -8.50
N TRP A 55 12.79 -16.68 -9.45
CA TRP A 55 11.71 -15.70 -9.31
C TRP A 55 10.79 -15.99 -8.13
N VAL A 56 10.43 -17.25 -7.89
CA VAL A 56 9.52 -17.61 -6.79
C VAL A 56 10.16 -17.36 -5.42
N PRO A 57 11.36 -17.89 -5.09
CA PRO A 57 11.98 -17.66 -3.79
C PRO A 57 12.41 -16.21 -3.57
N ALA A 58 12.85 -15.48 -4.60
CA ALA A 58 13.29 -14.10 -4.47
C ALA A 58 12.18 -13.16 -3.95
N VAL A 59 10.90 -13.50 -4.20
CA VAL A 59 9.76 -12.75 -3.64
C VAL A 59 9.59 -12.98 -2.13
N PHE A 60 9.98 -14.15 -1.63
CA PHE A 60 9.74 -14.56 -0.25
C PHE A 60 10.98 -14.43 0.65
N LEU A 61 12.19 -14.41 0.08
CA LEU A 61 13.44 -14.39 0.82
C LEU A 61 13.97 -12.95 0.96
N PRO A 62 13.97 -12.38 2.18
CA PRO A 62 14.53 -11.05 2.40
C PRO A 62 16.06 -11.07 2.38
N ALA A 63 16.67 -9.89 2.31
CA ALA A 63 18.10 -9.71 2.58
C ALA A 63 18.45 -10.23 3.99
N PRO A 64 19.50 -11.06 4.18
CA PRO A 64 20.64 -11.20 3.28
C PRO A 64 20.58 -12.40 2.31
N PHE A 65 19.62 -13.31 2.44
CA PHE A 65 19.59 -14.53 1.63
C PHE A 65 19.48 -14.25 0.12
N ASN A 66 18.93 -13.08 -0.24
CA ASN A 66 18.89 -12.62 -1.62
C ASN A 66 20.28 -12.42 -2.27
N ILE A 67 21.37 -12.35 -1.48
CA ILE A 67 22.73 -12.20 -2.04
C ILE A 67 23.13 -13.40 -2.90
N ALA A 68 22.72 -14.61 -2.52
CA ALA A 68 23.04 -15.81 -3.28
C ALA A 68 22.41 -15.76 -4.68
N PHE A 69 21.19 -15.24 -4.79
CA PHE A 69 20.52 -15.02 -6.07
C PHE A 69 21.23 -13.95 -6.89
N GLY A 70 21.59 -12.81 -6.27
CA GLY A 70 22.36 -11.77 -6.94
C GLY A 70 23.71 -12.25 -7.48
N ILE A 71 24.44 -13.08 -6.73
CA ILE A 71 25.71 -13.69 -7.17
C ILE A 71 25.48 -14.62 -8.34
N MET A 72 24.48 -15.51 -8.27
CA MET A 72 24.17 -16.43 -9.36
C MET A 72 23.73 -15.71 -10.63
N ASP A 73 22.94 -14.63 -10.51
CA ASP A 73 22.59 -13.77 -11.66
C ASP A 73 23.84 -13.14 -12.29
N GLY A 74 24.81 -12.75 -11.47
CA GLY A 74 26.11 -12.23 -11.92
C GLY A 74 26.95 -13.29 -12.63
N VAL A 75 26.95 -14.53 -12.16
CA VAL A 75 27.61 -15.67 -12.83
C VAL A 75 26.97 -15.91 -14.19
N VAL A 76 25.65 -15.96 -14.27
CA VAL A 76 24.92 -16.11 -15.55
C VAL A 76 25.26 -14.95 -16.50
N ALA A 77 25.24 -13.71 -16.02
CA ALA A 77 25.63 -12.54 -16.81
C ALA A 77 27.06 -12.66 -17.35
N GLY A 78 28.01 -13.06 -16.50
CA GLY A 78 29.42 -13.22 -16.86
C GLY A 78 29.64 -14.27 -17.94
N TYR A 79 28.99 -15.43 -17.84
CA TYR A 79 29.11 -16.48 -18.85
C TYR A 79 28.40 -16.11 -20.17
N ILE A 80 27.24 -15.44 -20.12
CA ILE A 80 26.59 -14.92 -21.34
C ILE A 80 27.47 -13.84 -21.99
N ALA A 81 28.07 -12.95 -21.21
CA ALA A 81 28.99 -11.93 -21.72
C ALA A 81 30.22 -12.58 -22.36
N PHE A 82 30.79 -13.60 -21.73
CA PHE A 82 31.93 -14.35 -22.28
C PHE A 82 31.56 -15.08 -23.58
N ALA A 83 30.40 -15.75 -23.64
CA ALA A 83 29.90 -16.36 -24.88
C ALA A 83 29.67 -15.30 -25.98
N THR A 84 29.08 -14.16 -25.62
CA THR A 84 28.84 -13.03 -26.55
C THR A 84 30.15 -12.42 -27.06
N HIS A 85 31.21 -12.42 -26.24
CA HIS A 85 32.54 -12.00 -26.64
C HIS A 85 33.16 -12.96 -27.66
N LEU A 86 33.02 -14.28 -27.46
CA LEU A 86 33.44 -15.28 -28.44
C LEU A 86 32.65 -15.15 -29.75
N LEU A 87 31.33 -14.96 -29.67
CA LEU A 87 30.45 -14.70 -30.81
C LEU A 87 30.88 -13.46 -31.60
N ALA A 88 31.36 -12.40 -30.93
CA ALA A 88 31.81 -11.17 -31.59
C ALA A 88 33.01 -11.41 -32.53
N ALA A 89 33.76 -12.51 -32.34
CA ALA A 89 34.89 -12.85 -33.19
C ALA A 89 34.46 -13.43 -34.55
N TYR A 90 33.22 -13.90 -34.73
CA TYR A 90 32.75 -14.53 -35.98
C TYR A 90 31.35 -14.13 -36.44
N SER A 91 30.61 -13.36 -35.65
CA SER A 91 29.30 -12.82 -36.01
C SER A 91 29.40 -11.31 -36.20
N PRO A 92 28.86 -10.72 -37.28
CA PRO A 92 28.79 -9.28 -37.41
C PRO A 92 27.92 -8.68 -36.30
N THR A 93 28.21 -7.45 -35.89
CA THR A 93 27.45 -6.76 -34.84
C THR A 93 26.16 -6.11 -35.36
N SER A 94 26.02 -5.99 -36.68
CA SER A 94 24.92 -5.28 -37.33
C SER A 94 24.26 -6.12 -38.43
N ILE A 95 22.93 -6.13 -38.47
CA ILE A 95 22.15 -6.85 -39.50
C ILE A 95 22.42 -6.26 -40.90
N LYS A 96 22.80 -4.98 -40.97
CA LYS A 96 23.13 -4.31 -42.23
C LYS A 96 24.36 -4.94 -42.89
N SER A 97 25.31 -5.42 -42.08
CA SER A 97 26.52 -6.10 -42.56
C SER A 97 26.23 -7.45 -43.22
N CYS A 98 25.06 -8.04 -43.00
CA CYS A 98 24.65 -9.28 -43.68
C CYS A 98 24.08 -9.03 -45.09
N ARG A 99 23.63 -7.80 -45.41
CA ARG A 99 22.92 -7.53 -46.68
C ARG A 99 23.87 -7.59 -47.89
N GLY A 100 23.33 -7.93 -49.05
CA GLY A 100 24.10 -8.02 -50.29
C GLY A 100 25.09 -9.17 -50.24
N THR A 101 26.35 -8.94 -50.63
CA THR A 101 27.42 -9.93 -50.52
C THR A 101 27.98 -10.05 -49.09
N GLY A 102 27.51 -9.23 -48.15
CA GLY A 102 28.05 -9.18 -46.80
C GLY A 102 28.03 -10.52 -46.06
N ALA A 103 26.98 -11.34 -46.21
CA ALA A 103 26.94 -12.69 -45.63
C ALA A 103 27.90 -13.68 -46.33
N HIS A 104 28.16 -13.49 -47.62
CA HIS A 104 29.07 -14.32 -48.43
C HIS A 104 30.56 -13.95 -48.21
N ASP A 105 30.84 -12.68 -47.94
CA ASP A 105 32.21 -12.19 -47.81
C ASP A 105 32.71 -12.19 -46.36
N PHE A 106 31.81 -12.35 -45.38
CA PHE A 106 32.16 -12.23 -43.96
C PHE A 106 33.05 -13.39 -43.51
N GLN A 107 34.30 -13.04 -43.16
CA GLN A 107 35.31 -13.97 -42.64
C GLN A 107 35.55 -15.20 -43.52
N LEU A 108 35.54 -15.00 -44.84
CA LEU A 108 35.91 -16.04 -45.79
C LEU A 108 37.37 -16.47 -45.54
N PRO A 109 37.63 -17.75 -45.14
CA PRO A 109 38.99 -18.24 -44.95
C PRO A 109 39.79 -18.19 -46.27
N PRO A 110 41.11 -17.94 -46.22
CA PRO A 110 41.92 -17.94 -47.45
C PRO A 110 41.88 -19.32 -48.11
N GLY A 111 41.42 -19.37 -49.36
CA GLY A 111 41.30 -20.61 -50.14
C GLY A 111 39.97 -21.37 -49.98
N ALA A 112 39.03 -20.85 -49.19
CA ALA A 112 37.67 -21.36 -49.13
C ALA A 112 36.78 -20.68 -50.19
N ASN A 113 35.82 -21.43 -50.75
CA ASN A 113 34.89 -20.93 -51.76
C ASN A 113 33.56 -20.40 -51.18
N GLU A 114 33.30 -20.66 -49.90
CA GLU A 114 32.05 -20.31 -49.21
C GLU A 114 32.33 -19.78 -47.80
N SER A 115 31.53 -18.81 -47.33
CA SER A 115 31.63 -18.31 -45.97
C SER A 115 31.08 -19.30 -44.94
N PHE A 116 31.33 -19.04 -43.66
CA PHE A 116 30.70 -19.79 -42.58
C PHE A 116 29.16 -19.76 -42.68
N PHE A 117 28.57 -18.62 -43.04
CA PHE A 117 27.12 -18.48 -43.15
C PHE A 117 26.54 -19.20 -44.36
N ASP A 118 27.30 -19.26 -45.47
CA ASP A 118 26.93 -20.04 -46.65
C ASP A 118 26.96 -21.54 -46.36
N ALA A 119 28.04 -22.02 -45.75
CA ALA A 119 28.17 -23.42 -45.36
C ALA A 119 27.08 -23.81 -44.34
N ALA A 120 26.84 -22.97 -43.32
CA ALA A 120 25.80 -23.21 -42.34
C ALA A 120 24.38 -23.19 -42.94
N ALA A 121 24.10 -22.31 -43.91
CA ALA A 121 22.83 -22.28 -44.62
C ALA A 121 22.64 -23.52 -45.50
N ARG A 122 23.67 -23.94 -46.24
CA ARG A 122 23.67 -25.16 -47.07
C ARG A 122 23.45 -26.42 -46.25
N LEU A 123 24.07 -26.52 -45.08
CA LEU A 123 24.02 -27.69 -44.20
C LEU A 123 22.79 -27.73 -43.29
N ASN A 124 22.09 -26.60 -43.10
CA ASN A 124 20.86 -26.55 -42.32
C ASN A 124 19.64 -26.82 -43.21
N ALA A 125 19.06 -28.01 -43.08
CA ALA A 125 17.86 -28.43 -43.83
C ALA A 125 16.63 -27.51 -43.65
N SER A 126 16.62 -26.64 -42.63
CA SER A 126 15.49 -25.76 -42.30
C SER A 126 15.70 -24.27 -42.64
N ALA A 127 16.91 -23.86 -43.04
CA ALA A 127 17.22 -22.47 -43.38
C ALA A 127 17.39 -22.29 -44.89
N THR A 128 16.85 -21.19 -45.42
CA THR A 128 16.68 -21.02 -46.87
C THR A 128 17.69 -20.05 -47.51
N ASP A 129 18.54 -19.36 -46.75
CA ASP A 129 19.50 -18.37 -47.28
C ASP A 129 20.62 -18.04 -46.28
N SER A 130 21.82 -17.71 -46.76
CA SER A 130 22.96 -17.28 -45.95
C SER A 130 22.73 -15.91 -45.30
N PHE A 131 21.97 -15.02 -45.95
CA PHE A 131 21.51 -13.78 -45.32
C PHE A 131 20.69 -14.05 -44.06
N HIS A 132 19.76 -15.03 -44.13
CA HIS A 132 18.92 -15.40 -43.00
C HIS A 132 19.73 -16.02 -41.87
N MET A 133 20.74 -16.82 -42.19
CA MET A 133 21.67 -17.38 -41.21
C MET A 133 22.51 -16.29 -40.56
N CYS A 134 23.16 -15.42 -41.34
CA CYS A 134 23.92 -14.29 -40.81
C CYS A 134 23.04 -13.42 -39.90
N LYS A 135 21.81 -13.11 -40.32
CA LYS A 135 20.87 -12.33 -39.52
C LYS A 135 20.51 -13.00 -38.20
N SER A 136 20.30 -14.32 -38.15
CA SER A 136 19.94 -15.01 -36.91
C SER A 136 21.10 -15.01 -35.91
N PHE A 137 22.34 -15.21 -36.37
CA PHE A 137 23.55 -15.11 -35.54
C PHE A 137 23.77 -13.69 -35.01
N VAL A 138 23.52 -12.65 -35.82
CA VAL A 138 23.56 -11.25 -35.34
C VAL A 138 22.49 -11.02 -34.27
N GLN A 139 21.28 -11.55 -34.45
CA GLN A 139 20.20 -11.42 -33.48
C GLN A 139 20.55 -12.10 -32.15
N GLU A 140 21.11 -13.30 -32.18
CA GLU A 140 21.61 -13.97 -30.98
C GLU A 140 22.64 -13.11 -30.25
N TRP A 141 23.64 -12.57 -30.97
CA TRP A 141 24.65 -11.70 -30.39
C TRP A 141 24.02 -10.45 -29.73
N GLN A 142 23.08 -9.80 -30.41
CA GLN A 142 22.37 -8.63 -29.86
C GLN A 142 21.58 -8.97 -28.60
N TYR A 143 20.90 -10.11 -28.56
CA TYR A 143 20.24 -10.60 -27.35
C TYR A 143 21.24 -10.93 -26.25
N GLY A 144 22.39 -11.53 -26.56
CA GLY A 144 23.46 -11.81 -25.61
C GLY A 144 24.01 -10.54 -24.94
N VAL A 145 24.27 -9.48 -25.72
CA VAL A 145 24.68 -8.16 -25.19
C VAL A 145 23.60 -7.55 -24.29
N ALA A 146 22.35 -7.57 -24.73
CA ALA A 146 21.24 -7.01 -23.96
C ALA A 146 21.03 -7.78 -22.64
N LEU A 147 21.06 -9.11 -22.69
CA LEU A 147 20.87 -9.97 -21.52
C LEU A 147 22.01 -9.84 -20.52
N SER A 148 23.27 -9.87 -20.97
CA SER A 148 24.42 -9.68 -20.08
C SER A 148 24.39 -8.32 -19.37
N THR A 149 24.01 -7.25 -20.08
CA THR A 149 23.87 -5.91 -19.49
C THR A 149 22.74 -5.87 -18.45
N ILE A 150 21.57 -6.41 -18.78
CA ILE A 150 20.41 -6.41 -17.88
C ILE A 150 20.68 -7.28 -16.63
N TYR A 151 21.21 -8.49 -16.79
CA TYR A 151 21.52 -9.36 -15.66
C TYR A 151 22.67 -8.80 -14.82
N GLY A 152 23.67 -8.19 -15.45
CA GLY A 152 24.74 -7.48 -14.75
C GLY A 152 24.20 -6.36 -13.86
N LEU A 153 23.27 -5.54 -14.38
CA LEU A 153 22.63 -4.48 -13.61
C LEU A 153 21.76 -5.04 -12.46
N ILE A 154 20.96 -6.08 -12.72
CA ILE A 154 20.14 -6.73 -11.68
C ILE A 154 21.01 -7.30 -10.57
N SER A 155 22.07 -8.03 -10.93
CA SER A 155 23.04 -8.59 -9.99
C SER A 155 23.69 -7.49 -9.15
N PHE A 156 24.17 -6.41 -9.78
CA PHE A 156 24.75 -5.26 -9.09
C PHE A 156 23.77 -4.64 -8.09
N LEU A 157 22.54 -4.33 -8.52
CA LEU A 157 21.52 -3.73 -7.65
C LEU A 157 21.16 -4.65 -6.47
N ASN A 158 21.02 -5.96 -6.71
CA ASN A 158 20.72 -6.95 -5.67
C ASN A 158 21.83 -7.04 -4.63
N VAL A 159 23.09 -7.08 -5.06
CA VAL A 159 24.26 -7.12 -4.16
C VAL A 159 24.37 -5.82 -3.37
N THR A 160 24.27 -4.65 -4.03
CA THR A 160 24.33 -3.35 -3.35
C THR A 160 23.20 -3.18 -2.34
N PHE A 161 21.96 -3.51 -2.70
CA PHE A 161 20.82 -3.44 -1.79
C PHE A 161 21.00 -4.38 -0.59
N CYS A 162 21.51 -5.60 -0.83
CA CYS A 162 21.79 -6.55 0.23
C CYS A 162 22.85 -6.03 1.20
N ILE A 163 23.97 -5.48 0.69
CA ILE A 163 25.02 -4.87 1.52
C ILE A 163 24.43 -3.73 2.35
N TYR A 164 23.65 -2.82 1.73
CA TYR A 164 23.02 -1.71 2.43
C TYR A 164 22.04 -2.18 3.53
N ALA A 165 21.23 -3.20 3.24
CA ALA A 165 20.32 -3.80 4.20
C ALA A 165 21.07 -4.46 5.37
N CYS A 166 22.15 -5.20 5.09
CA CYS A 166 23.02 -5.80 6.11
C CYS A 166 23.65 -4.73 7.01
N LEU A 167 24.15 -3.64 6.43
CA LEU A 167 24.74 -2.53 7.19
C LEU A 167 23.69 -1.85 8.08
N ASN A 168 22.47 -1.63 7.58
CA ASN A 168 21.38 -1.07 8.38
C ASN A 168 20.94 -2.01 9.51
N LEU A 169 20.81 -3.30 9.23
CA LEU A 169 20.49 -4.32 10.24
C LEU A 169 21.58 -4.40 11.31
N TYR A 170 22.85 -4.31 10.92
CA TYR A 170 23.98 -4.29 11.84
C TYR A 170 23.95 -3.06 12.74
N ARG A 171 23.70 -1.87 12.16
CA ARG A 171 23.59 -0.61 12.92
C ARG A 171 22.40 -0.63 13.89
N ASP A 172 21.26 -1.16 13.48
CA ASP A 172 20.07 -1.26 14.33
C ASP A 172 20.25 -2.29 15.46
N SER A 173 20.89 -3.42 15.16
CA SER A 173 21.27 -4.42 16.17
C SER A 173 22.21 -3.85 17.22
N GLN A 174 23.24 -3.08 16.80
CA GLN A 174 24.12 -2.37 17.74
C GLN A 174 23.34 -1.35 18.58
N ARG A 175 22.47 -0.55 17.97
CA ARG A 175 21.71 0.50 18.67
C ARG A 175 20.77 -0.06 19.73
N ASN A 176 20.15 -1.20 19.45
CA ASN A 176 19.14 -1.80 20.33
C ASN A 176 19.72 -2.89 21.25
N ASN A 177 21.02 -3.20 21.13
CA ASN A 177 21.69 -4.29 21.84
C ASN A 177 20.94 -5.64 21.73
N THR A 178 20.30 -5.86 20.58
CA THR A 178 19.54 -7.08 20.28
C THR A 178 20.38 -7.99 19.38
N PRO A 179 20.36 -9.31 19.56
CA PRO A 179 21.09 -10.23 18.70
C PRO A 179 20.63 -10.09 17.25
N LEU A 180 21.59 -10.03 16.31
CA LEU A 180 21.34 -9.83 14.86
C LEU A 180 20.24 -10.73 14.30
N TRP A 181 20.21 -11.99 14.74
CA TRP A 181 19.23 -12.98 14.29
C TRP A 181 17.78 -12.59 14.63
N LYS A 182 17.55 -11.97 15.80
CA LYS A 182 16.21 -11.52 16.20
C LYS A 182 15.76 -10.32 15.37
N SER A 183 16.66 -9.36 15.11
CA SER A 183 16.38 -8.23 14.21
C SER A 183 16.06 -8.72 12.80
N PHE A 184 16.81 -9.71 12.33
CA PHE A 184 16.61 -10.33 11.02
C PHE A 184 15.24 -11.02 10.89
N LEU A 185 14.85 -11.86 11.86
CA LEU A 185 13.53 -12.52 11.85
C LEU A 185 12.39 -11.49 11.89
N HIS A 186 12.55 -10.41 12.66
CA HIS A 186 11.56 -9.35 12.72
C HIS A 186 11.43 -8.60 11.39
N SER A 187 12.55 -8.27 10.75
CA SER A 187 12.58 -7.67 9.41
C SER A 187 11.93 -8.59 8.37
N THR A 188 12.26 -9.89 8.40
CA THR A 188 11.70 -10.91 7.52
C THR A 188 10.17 -10.99 7.61
N HIS A 189 9.65 -11.06 8.83
CA HIS A 189 8.21 -11.11 9.06
C HIS A 189 7.49 -9.80 8.68
N THR A 190 8.17 -8.66 8.82
CA THR A 190 7.61 -7.37 8.40
C THR A 190 7.59 -7.26 6.87
N PHE A 191 8.65 -7.70 6.22
CA PHE A 191 8.76 -7.74 4.76
C PHE A 191 7.69 -8.65 4.13
N SER A 192 7.48 -9.85 4.67
CA SER A 192 6.45 -10.77 4.14
C SER A 192 5.04 -10.19 4.24
N LYS A 193 4.74 -9.42 5.29
CA LYS A 193 3.47 -8.67 5.40
C LYS A 193 3.33 -7.58 4.34
N ILE A 194 4.40 -6.82 4.10
CA ILE A 194 4.42 -5.76 3.07
C ILE A 194 4.24 -6.39 1.68
N VAL A 195 4.97 -7.47 1.37
CA VAL A 195 4.83 -8.20 0.11
C VAL A 195 3.41 -8.75 -0.05
N GLY A 196 2.85 -9.39 0.99
CA GLY A 196 1.46 -9.87 0.97
C GLY A 196 0.46 -8.74 0.73
N PHE A 197 0.66 -7.58 1.35
CA PHE A 197 -0.18 -6.40 1.15
C PHE A 197 -0.07 -5.85 -0.28
N VAL A 198 1.15 -5.76 -0.83
CA VAL A 198 1.38 -5.29 -2.21
C VAL A 198 0.78 -6.26 -3.22
N LEU A 199 0.99 -7.57 -3.06
CA LEU A 199 0.39 -8.59 -3.93
C LEU A 199 -1.14 -8.54 -3.87
N PHE A 200 -1.71 -8.43 -2.67
CA PHE A 200 -3.16 -8.26 -2.50
C PHE A 200 -3.65 -6.98 -3.18
N ALA A 201 -2.94 -5.86 -3.03
CA ALA A 201 -3.26 -4.60 -3.68
C ALA A 201 -3.20 -4.74 -5.22
N VAL A 202 -2.16 -5.37 -5.78
CA VAL A 202 -2.04 -5.59 -7.23
C VAL A 202 -3.19 -6.44 -7.75
N VAL A 203 -3.52 -7.55 -7.09
CA VAL A 203 -4.66 -8.40 -7.47
C VAL A 203 -5.98 -7.62 -7.37
N TYR A 204 -6.17 -6.88 -6.30
CA TYR A 204 -7.35 -6.04 -6.10
C TYR A 204 -7.49 -4.97 -7.19
N TYR A 205 -6.41 -4.26 -7.52
CA TYR A 205 -6.41 -3.23 -8.57
C TYR A 205 -6.56 -3.83 -9.97
N ALA A 206 -5.91 -4.96 -10.26
CA ALA A 206 -6.08 -5.68 -11.52
C ALA A 206 -7.55 -6.11 -11.71
N TRP A 207 -8.16 -6.65 -10.66
CA TRP A 207 -9.57 -7.01 -10.66
C TRP A 207 -10.48 -5.78 -10.81
N ALA A 208 -10.15 -4.67 -10.17
CA ALA A 208 -10.87 -3.41 -10.33
C ALA A 208 -10.75 -2.84 -11.76
N LEU A 209 -9.57 -2.94 -12.39
CA LEU A 209 -9.34 -2.54 -13.77
C LEU A 209 -10.12 -3.44 -14.74
N LEU A 210 -10.10 -4.76 -14.55
CA LEU A 210 -10.89 -5.70 -15.32
C LEU A 210 -12.40 -5.38 -15.19
N PHE A 211 -12.84 -5.02 -13.99
CA PHE A 211 -14.19 -4.51 -13.75
C PHE A 211 -14.51 -3.19 -14.44
N ARG A 212 -13.52 -2.31 -14.67
CA ARG A 212 -13.73 -1.09 -15.45
C ARG A 212 -13.93 -1.36 -16.94
N PHE A 213 -13.37 -2.42 -17.49
CA PHE A 213 -13.52 -2.77 -18.91
C PHE A 213 -14.79 -3.59 -19.22
N LEU A 214 -15.46 -4.18 -18.23
CA LEU A 214 -16.69 -4.94 -18.43
C LEU A 214 -17.88 -4.07 -18.93
N PRO A 215 -18.79 -4.62 -19.76
CA PRO A 215 -19.97 -3.91 -20.23
C PRO A 215 -20.94 -3.56 -19.08
N VAL A 216 -21.76 -2.52 -19.30
CA VAL A 216 -22.65 -1.95 -18.28
C VAL A 216 -23.66 -2.97 -17.74
N SER A 217 -24.10 -3.91 -18.58
CA SER A 217 -25.02 -4.99 -18.20
C SER A 217 -24.47 -5.86 -17.06
N ILE A 218 -23.21 -6.29 -17.16
CA ILE A 218 -22.55 -7.11 -16.13
C ILE A 218 -22.24 -6.27 -14.88
N LYS A 219 -21.77 -5.03 -15.07
CA LYS A 219 -21.50 -4.09 -13.96
C LYS A 219 -22.75 -3.87 -13.08
N SER A 220 -23.93 -3.74 -13.69
CA SER A 220 -25.17 -3.52 -12.94
C SER A 220 -25.52 -4.71 -12.03
N ARG A 221 -25.37 -5.95 -12.54
CA ARG A 221 -25.63 -7.18 -11.78
C ARG A 221 -24.68 -7.33 -10.60
N VAL A 222 -23.39 -7.08 -10.79
CA VAL A 222 -22.39 -7.15 -9.72
C VAL A 222 -22.63 -6.08 -8.65
N ARG A 223 -22.98 -4.84 -9.05
CA ARG A 223 -23.35 -3.79 -8.10
C ARG A 223 -24.61 -4.14 -7.31
N PHE A 224 -25.60 -4.74 -7.96
CA PHE A 224 -26.82 -5.19 -7.29
C PHE A 224 -26.52 -6.31 -6.28
N ALA A 225 -25.75 -7.33 -6.68
CA ALA A 225 -25.32 -8.40 -5.79
C ALA A 225 -24.50 -7.87 -4.59
N ARG A 226 -23.57 -6.94 -4.81
CA ARG A 226 -22.81 -6.29 -3.74
C ARG A 226 -23.72 -5.53 -2.77
N ARG A 227 -24.67 -4.72 -3.29
CA ARG A 227 -25.63 -3.99 -2.44
C ARG A 227 -26.52 -4.94 -1.64
N TYR A 228 -26.99 -6.02 -2.25
CA TYR A 228 -27.79 -7.04 -1.58
C TYR A 228 -26.99 -7.76 -0.49
N GLY A 229 -25.75 -8.17 -0.79
CA GLY A 229 -24.85 -8.80 0.18
C GLY A 229 -24.51 -7.89 1.36
N LEU A 230 -24.23 -6.60 1.11
CA LEU A 230 -24.00 -5.62 2.18
C LEU A 230 -25.25 -5.42 3.05
N LYS A 231 -26.44 -5.34 2.44
CA LYS A 231 -27.70 -5.19 3.17
C LYS A 231 -28.05 -6.44 3.99
N ALA A 232 -27.81 -7.63 3.44
CA ALA A 232 -27.97 -8.89 4.17
C ALA A 232 -26.98 -8.99 5.35
N GLY A 233 -25.73 -8.57 5.16
CA GLY A 233 -24.72 -8.51 6.22
C GLY A 233 -25.08 -7.53 7.34
N GLN A 234 -25.58 -6.34 6.98
CA GLN A 234 -26.06 -5.35 7.97
C GLN A 234 -27.26 -5.88 8.76
N GLY A 235 -28.21 -6.55 8.11
CA GLY A 235 -29.37 -7.15 8.79
C GLY A 235 -29.00 -8.26 9.78
N LEU A 236 -27.94 -9.03 9.50
CA LEU A 236 -27.40 -10.02 10.43
C LEU A 236 -26.77 -9.37 11.67
N GLY A 237 -26.04 -8.26 11.49
CA GLY A 237 -25.47 -7.50 12.59
C GLY A 237 -26.53 -6.88 13.51
N GLU A 238 -27.60 -6.35 12.93
CA GLU A 238 -28.69 -5.74 13.70
C GLU A 238 -29.50 -6.79 14.48
N LYS A 239 -29.76 -7.96 13.89
CA LYS A 239 -30.40 -9.09 14.59
C LYS A 239 -29.56 -9.59 15.77
N SER A 240 -28.24 -9.71 15.61
CA SER A 240 -27.37 -10.16 16.71
C SER A 240 -27.31 -9.12 17.83
N GLU A 241 -27.28 -7.83 17.51
CA GLU A 241 -27.33 -6.76 18.51
C GLU A 241 -28.67 -6.74 19.27
N MET A 242 -29.80 -6.93 18.58
CA MET A 242 -31.13 -7.04 19.21
C MET A 242 -31.23 -8.27 20.12
N GLN A 243 -30.72 -9.42 19.69
CA GLN A 243 -30.69 -10.64 20.52
C GLN A 243 -29.80 -10.47 21.75
N MET A 244 -28.64 -9.82 21.61
CA MET A 244 -27.73 -9.55 22.72
C MET A 244 -28.34 -8.56 23.72
N LYS A 245 -29.06 -7.54 23.25
CA LYS A 245 -29.84 -6.63 24.11
C LYS A 245 -30.98 -7.36 24.83
N ALA A 246 -31.68 -8.26 24.15
CA ALA A 246 -32.74 -9.08 24.77
C ALA A 246 -32.18 -10.03 25.85
N LEU A 247 -31.02 -10.64 25.60
CA LEU A 247 -30.30 -11.45 26.58
C LEU A 247 -29.84 -10.62 27.78
N LYS A 248 -29.22 -9.46 27.54
CA LYS A 248 -28.79 -8.54 28.61
C LYS A 248 -29.96 -8.12 29.49
N LYS A 249 -31.12 -7.81 28.90
CA LYS A 249 -32.36 -7.47 29.62
C LYS A 249 -32.89 -8.64 30.48
N LYS A 250 -32.67 -9.90 30.06
CA LYS A 250 -33.02 -11.07 30.89
C LYS A 250 -32.08 -11.23 32.08
N PHE A 251 -30.77 -10.99 31.91
CA PHE A 251 -29.81 -11.02 33.02
C PHE A 251 -30.01 -9.87 34.01
N ASP A 252 -30.28 -8.66 33.53
CA ASP A 252 -30.54 -7.50 34.39
C ASP A 252 -31.84 -7.65 35.22
N ARG A 253 -32.78 -8.51 34.83
CA ARG A 253 -34.00 -8.82 35.60
C ARG A 253 -33.79 -9.77 36.77
N GLY A 254 -32.66 -10.50 36.82
CA GLY A 254 -32.34 -11.41 37.93
C GLY A 254 -31.47 -10.81 39.03
N GLY A 255 -30.93 -9.61 38.81
CA GLY A 255 -30.15 -8.88 39.80
C GLY A 255 -31.00 -7.82 40.48
N GLU A 256 -31.25 -8.01 41.76
CA GLU A 256 -31.85 -7.06 42.71
C GLU A 256 -31.15 -5.68 42.63
N LYS A 257 -31.60 -4.83 41.71
CA LYS A 257 -31.16 -3.44 41.62
C LYS A 257 -32.10 -2.61 42.47
N ARG A 258 -31.49 -1.89 43.42
CA ARG A 258 -32.08 -0.79 44.19
C ARG A 258 -32.61 0.28 43.22
N ILE A 259 -33.78 0.04 42.65
CA ILE A 259 -34.54 1.01 41.88
C ILE A 259 -35.30 1.84 42.91
N TYR A 260 -35.11 3.15 42.87
CA TYR A 260 -35.91 4.09 43.64
C TYR A 260 -37.39 3.82 43.35
N GLU A 261 -38.11 3.30 44.35
CA GLU A 261 -39.57 3.18 44.30
C GLU A 261 -40.17 4.58 44.23
N VAL A 262 -40.54 5.00 43.02
CA VAL A 262 -41.33 6.20 42.80
C VAL A 262 -42.72 5.94 43.38
N LYS A 263 -42.98 6.46 44.57
CA LYS A 263 -44.22 6.30 45.35
C LYS A 263 -45.49 6.91 44.71
N ASN A 264 -45.46 7.26 43.43
CA ASN A 264 -46.55 7.96 42.74
C ASN A 264 -46.97 7.24 41.45
N ASN A 265 -48.28 7.04 41.30
CA ASN A 265 -49.05 6.24 40.32
C ASN A 265 -48.86 6.55 38.82
N GLY A 266 -47.64 6.81 38.34
CA GLY A 266 -47.36 6.97 36.91
C GLY A 266 -46.48 5.83 36.40
N GLU A 267 -46.91 5.16 35.33
CA GLU A 267 -46.05 4.18 34.65
C GLU A 267 -44.73 4.86 34.22
N PRO A 268 -43.56 4.25 34.53
CA PRO A 268 -42.28 4.81 34.18
C PRO A 268 -42.12 4.79 32.66
N THR A 269 -41.98 5.98 32.07
CA THR A 269 -41.60 6.09 30.66
C THR A 269 -40.11 5.75 30.50
N GLY A 270 -39.70 5.18 29.37
CA GLY A 270 -38.27 4.90 29.11
C GLY A 270 -37.39 6.16 29.21
N LEU A 271 -37.96 7.35 28.98
CA LEU A 271 -37.28 8.63 29.19
C LEU A 271 -37.09 8.95 30.68
N ALA A 272 -38.08 8.67 31.54
CA ALA A 272 -37.95 8.84 32.98
C ALA A 272 -36.92 7.88 33.57
N GLU A 273 -36.85 6.64 33.08
CA GLU A 273 -35.81 5.67 33.47
C GLU A 273 -34.41 6.15 33.07
N PHE A 274 -34.25 6.64 31.83
CA PHE A 274 -33.00 7.20 31.34
C PHE A 274 -32.53 8.43 32.12
N LEU A 275 -33.46 9.37 32.40
CA LEU A 275 -33.19 10.59 33.18
C LEU A 275 -33.12 10.33 34.68
N GLY A 276 -33.56 9.16 35.17
CA GLY A 276 -33.43 8.76 36.55
C GLY A 276 -31.99 8.44 36.96
N ILE A 277 -31.13 8.16 35.97
CA ILE A 277 -29.68 8.01 36.18
C ILE A 277 -29.05 9.40 36.28
N TYR A 278 -28.53 9.74 37.46
CA TYR A 278 -28.02 11.07 37.77
C TYR A 278 -26.97 11.59 36.78
N ASP A 279 -25.97 10.77 36.43
CA ASP A 279 -24.91 11.18 35.50
C ASP A 279 -25.44 11.51 34.10
N MET A 280 -26.44 10.75 33.64
CA MET A 280 -27.10 10.99 32.35
C MET A 280 -27.93 12.27 32.40
N LEU A 281 -28.64 12.50 33.51
CA LEU A 281 -29.37 13.73 33.74
C LEU A 281 -28.45 14.95 33.73
N ILE A 282 -27.32 14.90 34.43
CA ILE A 282 -26.35 16.00 34.45
C ILE A 282 -25.80 16.26 33.04
N SER A 283 -25.43 15.21 32.29
CA SER A 283 -24.95 15.37 30.92
C SER A 283 -25.98 16.02 29.99
N VAL A 284 -27.27 15.76 30.18
CA VAL A 284 -28.36 16.42 29.43
C VAL A 284 -28.55 17.86 29.92
N VAL A 285 -28.56 18.09 31.23
CA VAL A 285 -28.78 19.41 31.84
C VAL A 285 -27.65 20.40 31.51
N GLU A 286 -26.41 19.93 31.36
CA GLU A 286 -25.28 20.76 30.88
C GLU A 286 -25.52 21.38 29.49
N HIS A 287 -26.49 20.86 28.73
CA HIS A 287 -26.85 21.31 27.39
C HIS A 287 -28.23 21.97 27.32
N LEU A 288 -28.94 22.07 28.45
CA LEU A 288 -30.28 22.67 28.54
C LEU A 288 -30.24 23.95 29.35
N HIS A 289 -31.14 24.88 29.06
CA HIS A 289 -31.36 26.00 29.98
C HIS A 289 -32.18 25.54 31.17
N TYR A 290 -32.06 26.26 32.29
CA TYR A 290 -32.89 26.01 33.46
C TYR A 290 -34.39 25.97 33.12
N VAL A 291 -34.85 26.88 32.23
CA VAL A 291 -36.25 26.91 31.75
C VAL A 291 -36.58 25.65 30.96
N ASP A 292 -35.65 25.14 30.14
CA ASP A 292 -35.84 23.91 29.37
C ASP A 292 -35.87 22.67 30.28
N VAL A 293 -35.10 22.65 31.36
CA VAL A 293 -35.14 21.58 32.38
C VAL A 293 -36.48 21.57 33.12
N VAL A 294 -37.01 22.75 33.45
CA VAL A 294 -38.34 22.88 34.05
C VAL A 294 -39.43 22.45 33.06
N ASN A 295 -39.35 22.89 31.81
CA ASN A 295 -40.27 22.50 30.74
C ASN A 295 -40.20 20.99 30.44
N LEU A 296 -39.03 20.38 30.51
CA LEU A 296 -38.84 18.93 30.36
C LEU A 296 -39.59 18.17 31.48
N GLY A 297 -39.60 18.72 32.69
CA GLY A 297 -40.42 18.23 33.80
C GLY A 297 -41.93 18.41 33.61
N LEU A 298 -42.38 19.26 32.68
CA LEU A 298 -43.80 19.41 32.35
C LEU A 298 -44.30 18.36 31.35
N VAL A 299 -43.39 17.67 30.64
CA VAL A 299 -43.74 16.69 29.59
C VAL A 299 -44.46 15.47 30.17
N SER A 300 -44.09 14.99 31.35
CA SER A 300 -44.81 13.92 32.04
C SER A 300 -44.56 13.92 33.55
N ARG A 301 -45.49 13.36 34.32
CA ARG A 301 -45.35 13.23 35.78
C ARG A 301 -44.16 12.36 36.19
N SER A 302 -43.85 11.30 35.43
CA SER A 302 -42.71 10.41 35.70
C SER A 302 -41.36 11.09 35.37
N VAL A 303 -41.30 11.87 34.29
CA VAL A 303 -40.11 12.70 33.98
C VAL A 303 -39.92 13.80 35.02
N ARG A 304 -41.01 14.44 35.48
CA ARG A 304 -40.94 15.41 36.58
C ARG A 304 -40.33 14.80 37.83
N ALA A 305 -40.81 13.62 38.23
CA ALA A 305 -40.31 12.91 39.39
C ALA A 305 -38.83 12.49 39.24
N ALA A 306 -38.42 12.10 38.04
CA ALA A 306 -37.01 11.75 37.76
C ALA A 306 -36.08 12.96 37.88
N ILE A 307 -36.47 14.11 37.32
CA ILE A 307 -35.64 15.33 37.30
C ILE A 307 -35.71 16.08 38.64
N LEU A 308 -36.93 16.37 39.10
CA LEU A 308 -37.28 17.23 40.24
C LEU A 308 -38.23 16.48 41.20
N PRO A 309 -37.73 15.51 41.98
CA PRO A 309 -38.55 14.79 42.93
C PRO A 309 -38.99 15.72 44.05
N ASN A 310 -40.20 15.51 44.57
CA ASN A 310 -40.85 16.43 45.50
C ASN A 310 -40.11 16.58 46.84
N ASP A 311 -39.41 15.53 47.28
CA ASP A 311 -38.64 15.47 48.52
C ASP A 311 -37.31 16.24 48.45
N ALA A 312 -36.68 16.30 47.28
CA ALA A 312 -35.38 16.95 47.09
C ALA A 312 -35.44 18.17 46.14
N TYR A 313 -36.62 18.75 45.93
CA TYR A 313 -36.85 19.83 44.97
C TYR A 313 -35.91 21.02 45.20
N ALA A 314 -35.81 21.52 46.44
CA ALA A 314 -35.00 22.68 46.79
C ALA A 314 -33.49 22.42 46.58
N GLN A 315 -33.00 21.25 47.00
CA GLN A 315 -31.59 20.88 46.87
C GLN A 315 -31.18 20.69 45.41
N ARG A 316 -32.00 19.98 44.62
CA ARG A 316 -31.72 19.77 43.18
C ARG A 316 -31.84 21.05 42.38
N MET A 317 -32.71 21.99 42.76
CA MET A 317 -32.77 23.30 42.13
C MET A 317 -31.47 24.09 42.28
N VAL A 318 -30.85 24.06 43.46
CA VAL A 318 -29.55 24.71 43.68
C VAL A 318 -28.48 24.02 42.83
N HIS A 319 -28.52 22.69 42.77
CA HIS A 319 -27.58 21.91 41.97
C HIS A 319 -27.73 22.21 40.47
N PHE A 320 -28.91 22.14 39.87
CA PHE A 320 -29.11 22.45 38.46
C PHE A 320 -28.77 23.90 38.10
N LYS A 321 -28.89 24.84 39.05
CA LYS A 321 -28.40 26.22 38.85
C LYS A 321 -26.88 26.30 38.70
N MET A 322 -26.11 25.34 39.23
CA MET A 322 -24.65 25.27 39.06
C MET A 322 -24.26 24.76 37.66
N TYR A 323 -25.05 23.84 37.09
CA TYR A 323 -24.80 23.24 35.77
C TYR A 323 -25.51 23.97 34.62
N THR A 324 -26.41 24.91 34.95
CA THR A 324 -27.03 25.82 33.98
C THR A 324 -26.34 27.18 34.03
N CYS A 325 -26.36 27.89 32.92
CA CYS A 325 -25.48 29.04 32.74
C CYS A 325 -25.87 30.27 33.57
N HIS A 326 -24.84 30.96 34.06
CA HIS A 326 -24.97 32.13 34.91
C HIS A 326 -25.66 33.31 34.20
N ARG A 327 -26.48 34.11 34.90
CA ARG A 327 -27.31 35.18 34.30
C ARG A 327 -26.50 36.20 33.49
N LYS A 328 -25.25 36.49 33.89
CA LYS A 328 -24.34 37.42 33.20
C LYS A 328 -23.63 36.82 31.97
N SER A 329 -23.61 35.48 31.83
CA SER A 329 -23.01 34.80 30.68
C SER A 329 -24.04 34.45 29.59
N LYS A 330 -25.25 35.00 29.70
CA LYS A 330 -26.34 34.79 28.75
C LYS A 330 -26.25 35.80 27.61
N LYS A 331 -26.39 35.30 26.38
CA LYS A 331 -26.67 36.11 25.19
C LYS A 331 -27.91 35.55 24.53
N GLU A 332 -28.75 36.38 23.93
CA GLU A 332 -29.85 35.87 23.12
C GLU A 332 -29.29 35.16 21.88
N CYS A 333 -29.86 34.01 21.55
CA CYS A 333 -29.60 33.34 20.29
C CYS A 333 -30.13 34.21 19.17
N TRP A 334 -29.25 34.64 18.27
CA TRP A 334 -29.59 35.49 17.14
C TRP A 334 -30.63 34.88 16.17
N VAL A 335 -30.92 33.58 16.27
CA VAL A 335 -31.88 32.86 15.41
C VAL A 335 -33.25 32.71 16.06
N CYS A 336 -33.33 32.42 17.36
CA CYS A 336 -34.59 32.06 18.04
C CYS A 336 -34.90 32.87 19.29
N LEU A 337 -34.13 33.92 19.59
CA LEU A 337 -34.23 34.80 20.78
C LEU A 337 -34.09 34.09 22.14
N ASN A 338 -33.94 32.76 22.16
CA ASN A 338 -33.69 32.02 23.40
C ASN A 338 -32.29 32.34 23.96
N GLN A 339 -32.20 32.56 25.26
CA GLN A 339 -30.93 32.86 25.94
C GLN A 339 -30.00 31.66 25.85
N VAL A 340 -28.78 31.82 25.32
CA VAL A 340 -27.71 30.81 25.21
C VAL A 340 -26.45 31.23 25.98
N CYS A 341 -25.62 30.26 26.34
CA CYS A 341 -24.44 30.46 27.18
C CYS A 341 -23.18 30.86 26.39
N LYS A 342 -22.44 31.85 26.89
CA LYS A 342 -21.25 32.41 26.22
C LYS A 342 -20.02 31.48 26.19
N VAL A 343 -19.89 30.53 27.12
CA VAL A 343 -18.57 29.91 27.44
C VAL A 343 -18.28 28.62 26.66
N LYS A 344 -19.27 27.96 26.06
CA LYS A 344 -19.04 26.87 25.09
C LYS A 344 -20.14 26.87 24.04
N MET A 345 -19.94 27.61 22.94
CA MET A 345 -20.86 27.57 21.79
C MET A 345 -20.77 26.21 21.09
N ARG A 346 -21.50 25.20 21.59
CA ARG A 346 -22.10 24.20 20.71
C ARG A 346 -23.51 24.68 20.43
N ILE A 347 -23.68 25.30 19.26
CA ILE A 347 -24.99 25.74 18.78
C ILE A 347 -25.88 24.49 18.69
N PRO A 348 -27.00 24.40 19.43
CA PRO A 348 -27.87 23.23 19.38
C PRO A 348 -28.35 23.01 17.94
N PRO A 349 -28.47 21.76 17.46
CA PRO A 349 -28.73 21.45 16.06
C PRO A 349 -30.04 22.07 15.52
N ARG A 350 -31.02 22.33 16.37
CA ARG A 350 -32.25 23.07 16.00
C ARG A 350 -31.99 24.51 15.52
N CYS A 351 -30.92 25.15 15.97
CA CYS A 351 -30.53 26.48 15.51
C CYS A 351 -29.61 26.46 14.28
N GLN A 352 -29.14 25.28 13.85
CA GLN A 352 -28.34 25.13 12.62
C GLN A 352 -29.21 24.90 11.37
N ALA A 353 -30.47 24.44 11.56
CA ALA A 353 -31.36 24.07 10.47
C ALA A 353 -31.95 25.28 9.70
N ASN A 354 -31.92 26.48 10.28
CA ASN A 354 -32.40 27.72 9.64
C ASN A 354 -31.25 28.74 9.49
N LYS A 355 -30.18 28.37 8.79
CA LYS A 355 -29.30 29.39 8.19
C LYS A 355 -29.98 29.90 6.92
N PRO A 356 -30.46 31.16 6.85
CA PRO A 356 -30.73 31.75 5.54
C PRO A 356 -29.41 31.77 4.76
N MET A 357 -29.43 31.20 3.56
CA MET A 357 -28.36 31.38 2.57
C MET A 357 -28.17 32.89 2.39
N LEU A 358 -27.02 33.41 2.80
CA LEU A 358 -26.59 34.73 2.38
C LEU A 358 -26.54 34.74 0.84
N PRO A 359 -27.09 35.76 0.17
CA PRO A 359 -26.98 35.89 -1.27
C PRO A 359 -25.50 36.02 -1.67
N PRO A 360 -25.11 35.47 -2.83
CA PRO A 360 -23.73 35.51 -3.29
C PRO A 360 -23.43 36.93 -3.76
N GLY A 361 -22.64 37.68 -2.99
CA GLY A 361 -22.21 39.00 -3.43
C GLY A 361 -21.68 39.88 -2.33
N ARG A 362 -20.42 39.64 -1.92
CA ARG A 362 -19.41 40.64 -1.52
C ARG A 362 -18.21 39.90 -0.90
N LEU A 363 -17.13 39.80 -1.68
CA LEU A 363 -15.81 39.49 -1.15
C LEU A 363 -15.29 40.70 -0.35
N PRO A 364 -14.62 40.49 0.80
CA PRO A 364 -13.90 41.55 1.48
C PRO A 364 -12.59 41.90 0.74
N PRO A 365 -12.19 43.19 0.68
CA PRO A 365 -11.00 43.64 -0.02
C PRO A 365 -9.79 43.58 0.91
N ILE A 366 -9.06 42.48 0.95
CA ILE A 366 -7.71 42.44 1.52
C ILE A 366 -6.84 41.51 0.68
N LEU A 367 -6.38 41.99 -0.48
CA LEU A 367 -5.20 41.46 -1.17
C LEU A 367 -4.73 42.46 -2.24
N HIS A 368 -4.10 43.56 -1.81
CA HIS A 368 -3.48 44.54 -2.72
C HIS A 368 -2.12 45.06 -2.25
N LYS A 369 -1.40 44.27 -1.43
CA LYS A 369 -0.01 44.52 -1.04
C LYS A 369 0.75 43.20 -1.07
N LEU A 370 1.23 42.79 -2.24
CA LEU A 370 2.35 41.85 -2.41
C LEU A 370 2.73 41.68 -3.89
N LEU A 371 2.89 42.78 -4.61
CA LEU A 371 3.68 42.82 -5.84
C LEU A 371 4.31 44.19 -5.91
N LEU A 372 5.56 44.28 -5.45
CA LEU A 372 6.59 45.29 -5.68
C LEU A 372 7.53 45.22 -4.48
N TYR A 373 8.63 44.46 -4.59
CA TYR A 373 9.95 44.89 -4.14
C TYR A 373 11.01 43.88 -4.62
N SER A 374 11.69 44.28 -5.69
CA SER A 374 12.97 43.76 -6.15
C SER A 374 14.10 44.40 -5.34
N GLY A 375 15.11 43.61 -4.96
CA GLY A 375 16.48 44.09 -4.79
C GLY A 375 17.12 43.91 -3.41
N PRO A 376 18.46 43.78 -3.35
CA PRO A 376 19.14 42.83 -2.47
C PRO A 376 20.00 43.49 -1.39
N ALA A 377 20.25 42.81 -0.27
CA ALA A 377 21.44 43.05 0.55
C ALA A 377 21.73 41.89 1.51
N THR A 378 22.99 41.50 1.48
CA THR A 378 23.76 40.71 2.44
C THR A 378 23.63 41.21 3.89
N HIS A 379 23.47 40.30 4.85
CA HIS A 379 24.08 40.47 6.17
C HIS A 379 24.26 39.13 6.89
N GLN A 380 25.51 38.81 7.19
CA GLN A 380 25.90 37.81 8.19
C GLN A 380 25.35 38.24 9.55
N HIS A 381 24.76 37.30 10.29
CA HIS A 381 24.69 37.41 11.74
C HIS A 381 24.75 36.03 12.42
N ARG A 382 25.73 35.91 13.32
CA ARG A 382 25.96 34.83 14.29
C ARG A 382 24.67 34.37 14.96
N GLN A 383 24.43 33.05 14.98
CA GLN A 383 23.52 32.43 15.94
C GLN A 383 24.29 31.80 17.09
N HIS A 384 24.14 32.41 18.27
CA HIS A 384 24.35 31.77 19.56
C HIS A 384 23.33 30.64 19.73
N LYS A 385 23.81 29.46 20.11
CA LYS A 385 23.03 28.25 20.36
C LYS A 385 22.86 28.08 21.87
N PRO A 386 21.67 28.25 22.47
CA PRO A 386 21.45 27.87 23.86
C PRO A 386 21.25 26.35 23.95
N ARG A 387 22.09 25.69 24.77
CA ARG A 387 21.90 24.32 25.25
C ARG A 387 20.68 24.27 26.17
N LEU A 388 19.58 23.69 25.70
CA LEU A 388 18.49 23.19 26.55
C LEU A 388 18.75 21.72 26.89
N ARG A 389 18.81 21.42 28.18
CA ARG A 389 18.92 20.06 28.74
C ARG A 389 17.62 19.29 28.45
N PRO A 390 17.68 17.99 28.14
CA PRO A 390 16.48 17.17 28.04
C PRO A 390 15.99 16.81 29.45
N ALA A 391 14.76 17.22 29.77
CA ALA A 391 14.00 16.67 30.87
C ALA A 391 13.63 15.23 30.51
N GLN A 392 13.99 14.27 31.36
CA GLN A 392 13.55 12.90 31.25
C GLN A 392 12.06 12.81 31.56
N LEU A 393 11.27 12.52 30.53
CA LEU A 393 9.88 12.09 30.67
C LEU A 393 9.89 10.55 30.78
N GLN A 394 9.70 10.02 32.00
CA GLN A 394 9.39 8.62 32.20
C GLN A 394 8.03 8.31 31.56
N VAL A 395 8.05 7.65 30.40
CA VAL A 395 6.86 7.07 29.78
C VAL A 395 6.52 5.78 30.51
N ARG A 396 5.51 5.86 31.38
CA ARG A 396 4.86 4.70 32.01
C ARG A 396 4.04 3.99 30.93
N THR A 397 4.57 2.91 30.37
CA THR A 397 3.85 2.06 29.39
C THR A 397 2.73 1.28 30.08
N GLY A 398 1.55 1.90 30.14
CA GLY A 398 0.30 1.23 30.46
C GLY A 398 -0.17 0.38 29.27
N ASN A 399 0.01 -0.93 29.41
CA ASN A 399 -0.45 -1.95 28.48
C ASN A 399 -1.98 -2.07 28.54
N THR A 400 -2.71 -1.30 27.75
CA THR A 400 -4.13 -1.52 27.41
C THR A 400 -4.48 -0.64 26.22
N ASN A 401 -4.64 -1.26 25.02
CA ASN A 401 -5.57 -0.86 23.94
C ASN A 401 -5.16 -1.40 22.56
N ALA A 402 -4.98 -2.72 22.44
CA ALA A 402 -4.99 -3.39 21.14
C ALA A 402 -6.41 -3.58 20.57
N LYS A 403 -7.47 -3.39 21.38
CA LYS A 403 -8.87 -3.59 20.94
C LYS A 403 -9.49 -2.37 20.25
N HIS A 404 -8.95 -1.16 20.44
CA HIS A 404 -9.54 0.06 19.86
C HIS A 404 -9.07 0.36 18.42
N LEU A 405 -7.88 -0.11 18.03
CA LEU A 405 -7.36 0.12 16.67
C LEU A 405 -8.02 -0.77 15.61
N SER A 406 -8.40 -2.02 15.95
CA SER A 406 -9.10 -2.91 15.01
C SER A 406 -10.50 -2.43 14.63
N ALA A 407 -11.17 -1.67 15.50
CA ALA A 407 -12.49 -1.09 15.19
C ALA A 407 -12.41 0.11 14.23
N MET A 408 -11.27 0.81 14.18
CA MET A 408 -11.10 2.00 13.35
C MET A 408 -10.69 1.65 11.90
N VAL A 409 -9.90 0.59 11.71
CA VAL A 409 -9.53 0.09 10.37
C VAL A 409 -10.72 -0.56 9.65
N ALA A 410 -11.65 -1.20 10.38
CA ALA A 410 -12.88 -1.76 9.81
C ALA A 410 -13.84 -0.70 9.24
N ARG A 411 -13.84 0.54 9.77
CA ARG A 411 -14.65 1.64 9.24
C ARG A 411 -14.07 2.27 7.96
N HIS A 412 -12.77 2.22 7.76
CA HIS A 412 -12.12 2.84 6.61
C HIS A 412 -12.21 1.98 5.32
N HIS A 413 -12.42 0.67 5.47
CA HIS A 413 -12.61 -0.26 4.34
C HIS A 413 -14.05 -0.30 3.77
N LEU A 414 -15.03 0.33 4.44
CA LEU A 414 -16.43 0.34 3.99
C LEU A 414 -16.77 1.51 3.05
N LEU A 415 -15.83 2.42 2.79
CA LEU A 415 -16.07 3.66 2.03
C LEU A 415 -15.41 3.72 0.65
N TYR A 416 -14.79 2.64 0.17
CA TYR A 416 -14.21 2.56 -1.18
C TYR A 416 -14.72 1.35 -1.99
#